data_AF-A0A7C4GBC8-F1
#
_entry.id   AF-A0A7C4GBC8-F1
#
_cell.length_a   1.000
_cell.length_b   1.000
_cell.length_c   1.000
_cell.angle_alpha   90.00
_cell.angle_beta   90.00
_cell.angle_gamma   90.00
#
_symmetry.space_group_name_H-M   'P 1'
#
loop_
_entity.id
_entity.type
_entity.pdbx_description
1 polymer ?
#
loop_
_entity_poly.entity_id
_entity_poly.type
_entity_poly.pdbx_seq_one_letter_code
_entity_poly.pdbx_strand_id
1 'polypeptide(L)'
;NEERLARLHVQLEVDWQLVPIIPVRRRQLLIVLENIVQNAVEAMPAGGTLHVTLARRDLTSVSLSITDTGGGIKPELMERLFEPFFTTKGELGSGTGRNAGMGLAVAHGLVGEMDGTITAANVPGRGARFDIVIPVHRETSP
;
A
#
# COMPACT_ATOMS: atom_id res chain seq x y z
N ASN A 1 10.02 -10.35 -2.96
CA ASN A 1 9.80 -11.36 -4.01
C ASN A 1 8.91 -12.47 -3.43
N GLU A 2 8.24 -13.25 -4.27
CA GLU A 2 7.24 -14.27 -3.85
C GLU A 2 7.82 -15.32 -2.90
N GLU A 3 9.07 -15.74 -3.11
CA GLU A 3 9.78 -16.66 -2.21
C GLU A 3 9.81 -16.16 -0.76
N ARG A 4 9.97 -14.84 -0.56
CA ARG A 4 9.93 -14.24 0.78
C ARG A 4 8.54 -14.37 1.40
N LEU A 5 7.48 -14.17 0.61
CA LEU A 5 6.09 -14.30 1.11
C LEU A 5 5.79 -15.74 1.49
N ALA A 6 6.21 -16.71 0.66
CA ALA A 6 6.05 -18.13 0.95
C ALA A 6 6.74 -18.54 2.27
N ARG A 7 7.97 -18.06 2.52
CA ARG A 7 8.68 -18.31 3.80
C ARG A 7 7.97 -17.73 5.02
N LEU A 8 7.15 -16.70 4.82
CA LEU A 8 6.37 -16.04 5.87
C LEU A 8 4.93 -16.57 5.93
N HIS A 9 4.59 -17.64 5.21
CA HIS A 9 3.24 -18.19 5.11
C HIS A 9 2.21 -17.15 4.62
N VAL A 10 2.65 -16.23 3.76
CA VAL A 10 1.78 -15.24 3.12
C VAL A 10 1.47 -15.71 1.71
N GLN A 11 0.20 -15.97 1.44
CA GLN A 11 -0.31 -16.26 0.10
C GLN A 11 -0.56 -14.95 -0.65
N LEU A 12 -0.06 -14.85 -1.88
CA LEU A 12 -0.34 -13.73 -2.76
C LEU A 12 -1.49 -14.09 -3.70
N GLU A 13 -2.54 -13.27 -3.69
CA GLU A 13 -3.65 -13.35 -4.63
C GLU A 13 -3.70 -12.07 -5.45
N VAL A 14 -3.83 -12.20 -6.77
CA VAL A 14 -3.82 -11.07 -7.69
C VAL A 14 -5.06 -11.07 -8.57
N ASP A 15 -5.70 -9.92 -8.69
CA ASP A 15 -6.82 -9.68 -9.61
C ASP A 15 -6.50 -8.46 -10.48
N TRP A 16 -6.25 -8.72 -11.76
CA TRP A 16 -5.89 -7.70 -12.74
C TRP A 16 -7.03 -7.51 -13.73
N GLN A 17 -7.69 -6.36 -13.65
CA GLN A 17 -8.69 -5.95 -14.63
C GLN A 17 -8.06 -5.09 -15.73
N LEU A 18 -8.76 -4.97 -16.85
CA LEU A 18 -8.35 -4.13 -17.96
C LEU A 18 -8.47 -2.63 -17.58
N VAL A 19 -7.33 -1.96 -17.50
CA VAL A 19 -7.24 -0.52 -17.20
C VAL A 19 -6.56 0.24 -18.36
N PRO A 20 -6.76 1.57 -18.49
CA PRO A 20 -5.95 2.38 -19.39
C PRO A 20 -4.46 2.27 -19.06
N ILE A 21 -3.62 2.50 -20.07
CA ILE A 21 -2.19 2.72 -19.84
C ILE A 21 -2.03 4.05 -19.12
N ILE A 22 -1.31 4.05 -18.01
CA ILE A 22 -0.95 5.26 -17.27
C ILE A 22 0.57 5.30 -17.13
N PRO A 23 1.22 6.38 -17.58
CA PRO A 23 2.65 6.55 -17.38
C PRO A 23 2.93 6.79 -15.89
N VAL A 24 3.66 5.86 -15.27
CA VAL A 24 4.13 5.98 -13.88
C VAL A 24 5.64 5.79 -13.82
N ARG A 25 6.31 6.47 -12.89
CA ARG A 25 7.74 6.26 -12.68
C ARG A 25 7.93 4.95 -11.93
N ARG A 26 8.35 3.89 -12.64
CA ARG A 26 8.54 2.53 -12.10
C ARG A 26 9.24 2.50 -10.73
N ARG A 27 10.33 3.28 -10.56
CA ARG A 27 11.08 3.33 -9.30
C ARG A 27 10.23 3.86 -8.13
N GLN A 28 9.45 4.91 -8.36
CA GLN A 28 8.58 5.49 -7.34
C GLN A 28 7.48 4.51 -6.94
N LEU A 29 6.83 3.90 -7.94
CA LEU A 29 5.80 2.89 -7.68
C LEU A 29 6.35 1.69 -6.89
N LEU A 30 7.56 1.21 -7.22
CA LEU A 30 8.19 0.13 -6.45
C LEU A 30 8.40 0.51 -4.97
N ILE A 31 8.85 1.74 -4.68
CA ILE A 31 9.02 2.22 -3.30
C ILE A 31 7.66 2.29 -2.58
N VAL A 32 6.62 2.80 -3.25
CA VAL A 32 5.26 2.83 -2.69
C VAL A 32 4.78 1.42 -2.34
N LEU A 33 4.91 0.49 -3.29
CA LEU A 33 4.51 -0.91 -3.11
C LEU A 33 5.30 -1.59 -1.99
N GLU A 34 6.61 -1.42 -1.94
CA GLU A 34 7.47 -2.01 -0.90
C GLU A 34 7.05 -1.56 0.50
N ASN A 35 6.74 -0.27 0.67
CA ASN A 35 6.31 0.25 1.98
C ASN A 35 4.97 -0.32 2.43
N ILE A 36 3.99 -0.43 1.52
CA ILE A 36 2.67 -0.96 1.85
C ILE A 36 2.76 -2.48 2.11
N VAL A 37 3.43 -3.23 1.23
CA VAL A 37 3.59 -4.69 1.36
C VAL A 37 4.37 -5.04 2.63
N GLN A 38 5.40 -4.27 2.99
CA GLN A 38 6.14 -4.49 4.24
C GLN A 38 5.23 -4.36 5.47
N ASN A 39 4.38 -3.33 5.52
CA ASN A 39 3.42 -3.15 6.62
C ASN A 39 2.38 -4.28 6.66
N ALA A 40 1.87 -4.70 5.50
CA ALA A 40 0.92 -5.80 5.40
C ALA A 40 1.52 -7.13 5.93
N VAL A 41 2.76 -7.43 5.55
CA VAL A 41 3.47 -8.64 6.02
C VAL A 41 3.70 -8.60 7.53
N GLU A 42 4.07 -7.44 8.09
CA GLU A 42 4.26 -7.29 9.53
C GLU A 42 2.95 -7.38 10.32
N ALA A 43 1.82 -6.97 9.72
CA ALA A 43 0.49 -7.15 10.28
C ALA A 43 0.03 -8.62 10.27
N MET A 44 0.75 -9.51 9.56
CA MET A 44 0.47 -10.93 9.40
C MET A 44 1.63 -11.83 9.92
N PRO A 45 2.01 -11.75 11.20
CA PRO A 45 3.17 -12.48 11.73
C PRO A 45 3.01 -14.01 11.70
N ALA A 46 1.76 -14.50 11.69
CA ALA A 46 1.43 -15.92 11.57
C ALA A 46 1.14 -16.36 10.13
N GLY A 47 1.41 -15.50 9.14
CA GLY A 47 0.96 -15.68 7.77
C GLY A 47 -0.45 -15.13 7.53
N GLY A 48 -0.94 -15.31 6.31
CA GLY A 48 -2.23 -14.78 5.86
C GLY A 48 -2.31 -14.64 4.35
N THR A 49 -3.24 -13.83 3.86
CA THR A 49 -3.41 -13.57 2.44
C THR A 49 -3.20 -12.09 2.15
N LEU A 50 -2.36 -11.82 1.16
CA LEU A 50 -2.18 -10.51 0.58
C LEU A 50 -2.90 -10.49 -0.78
N HIS A 51 -3.97 -9.72 -0.88
CA HIS A 51 -4.71 -9.54 -2.12
C HIS A 51 -4.29 -8.24 -2.79
N VAL A 52 -3.92 -8.31 -4.07
CA VAL A 52 -3.58 -7.14 -4.87
C VAL A 52 -4.54 -7.03 -6.03
N THR A 53 -5.26 -5.92 -6.12
CA THR A 53 -6.25 -5.71 -7.18
C THR A 53 -5.90 -4.48 -8.00
N LEU A 54 -5.91 -4.58 -9.34
CA LEU A 54 -5.86 -3.43 -10.24
C LEU A 54 -7.18 -3.33 -10.99
N ALA A 55 -7.87 -2.20 -10.84
CA ALA A 55 -9.14 -1.97 -11.49
C ALA A 55 -9.30 -0.51 -11.92
N ARG A 56 -10.22 -0.26 -12.86
CA ARG A 56 -10.73 1.09 -13.05
C ARG A 56 -11.53 1.47 -11.82
N ARG A 57 -11.26 2.64 -11.25
CA ARG A 57 -12.10 3.19 -10.17
C ARG A 57 -13.30 3.92 -10.76
N ASP A 58 -13.05 4.69 -11.82
CA ASP A 58 -14.05 5.43 -12.58
C ASP A 58 -13.56 5.67 -14.02
N LEU A 59 -14.20 6.60 -14.75
CA LEU A 59 -13.84 6.95 -16.13
C LEU A 59 -12.48 7.65 -16.25
N THR A 60 -11.99 8.22 -15.15
CA THR A 60 -10.85 9.14 -15.10
C THR A 60 -9.74 8.66 -14.17
N SER A 61 -9.86 7.50 -13.53
CA SER A 61 -8.85 7.00 -12.60
C SER A 61 -8.80 5.47 -12.52
N VAL A 62 -7.63 4.95 -12.14
CA VAL A 62 -7.41 3.55 -11.80
C VAL A 62 -7.11 3.44 -10.31
N SER A 63 -7.44 2.29 -9.73
CA SER A 63 -7.09 1.97 -8.36
C SER A 63 -6.27 0.69 -8.31
N LEU A 64 -5.13 0.78 -7.61
CA LEU A 64 -4.35 -0.36 -7.17
C LEU A 64 -4.57 -0.52 -5.67
N SER A 65 -5.21 -1.63 -5.28
CA SER A 65 -5.54 -1.91 -3.87
C SER A 65 -4.68 -3.06 -3.36
N ILE A 66 -4.20 -2.92 -2.13
CA ILE A 66 -3.43 -3.96 -1.42
C ILE A 66 -4.17 -4.23 -0.12
N THR A 67 -4.67 -5.45 0.04
CA THR A 67 -5.48 -5.87 1.19
C THR A 67 -4.80 -7.04 1.90
N ASP A 68 -4.48 -6.86 3.17
CA ASP A 68 -3.98 -7.92 4.03
C ASP A 68 -5.12 -8.55 4.86
N THR A 69 -4.84 -9.71 5.45
CA THR A 69 -5.74 -10.37 6.41
C THR A 69 -5.22 -10.33 7.84
N GLY A 70 -4.38 -9.34 8.16
CA GLY A 70 -3.74 -9.16 9.45
C GLY A 70 -4.66 -8.57 10.51
N GLY A 71 -4.05 -7.97 11.54
CA GLY A 71 -4.77 -7.39 12.68
C GLY A 71 -5.53 -6.08 12.38
N GLY A 72 -5.40 -5.53 11.18
CA GLY A 72 -5.91 -4.21 10.83
C GLY A 72 -5.15 -3.06 11.49
N ILE A 73 -5.70 -1.86 11.38
CA ILE A 73 -5.16 -0.59 11.88
C ILE A 73 -6.04 -0.13 13.05
N LYS A 74 -5.45 0.17 14.21
CA LYS A 74 -6.22 0.75 15.32
C LYS A 74 -6.82 2.10 14.90
N PRO A 75 -8.10 2.40 15.20
CA PRO A 75 -8.76 3.64 14.75
C PRO A 75 -7.98 4.93 15.08
N GLU A 76 -7.41 4.99 16.28
CA GLU A 76 -6.57 6.09 16.78
C GLU A 76 -5.29 6.36 15.98
N LEU A 77 -4.86 5.41 15.14
CA LEU A 77 -3.66 5.54 14.29
C LEU A 77 -4.01 5.96 12.86
N MET A 78 -5.28 5.88 12.45
CA MET A 78 -5.69 6.02 11.05
C MET A 78 -5.40 7.43 10.51
N GLU A 79 -5.69 8.46 11.31
CA GLU A 79 -5.48 9.87 10.90
C GLU A 79 -4.01 10.24 10.78
N ARG A 80 -3.14 9.52 11.50
CA ARG A 80 -1.71 9.82 11.62
C ARG A 80 -0.85 8.91 10.76
N LEU A 81 -1.46 7.98 10.05
CA LEU A 81 -0.81 6.87 9.36
C LEU A 81 0.21 7.31 8.30
N PHE A 82 0.00 8.49 7.72
CA PHE A 82 0.86 9.10 6.70
C PHE A 82 1.71 10.26 7.24
N GLU A 83 1.66 10.55 8.56
CA GLU A 83 2.52 11.55 9.17
C GLU A 83 3.99 11.10 9.14
N PRO A 84 4.93 11.97 8.72
CA PRO A 84 6.35 11.65 8.82
C PRO A 84 6.76 11.29 10.25
N PHE A 85 7.61 10.26 10.39
CA PHE A 85 8.15 9.75 11.66
C PHE A 85 7.13 9.11 12.60
N PHE A 86 5.84 9.07 12.24
CA PHE A 86 4.84 8.37 13.04
C PHE A 86 5.03 6.86 12.93
N THR A 87 5.18 6.20 14.08
CA THR A 87 5.24 4.73 14.12
C THR A 87 4.85 4.20 15.50
N THR A 88 4.14 3.08 15.51
CA THR A 88 3.87 2.30 16.73
C THR A 88 4.99 1.31 17.07
N LYS A 89 6.01 1.18 16.20
CA LYS A 89 7.10 0.20 16.34
C LYS A 89 8.24 0.67 17.23
N GLY A 90 8.33 1.99 17.48
CA GLY A 90 9.36 2.60 18.33
C GLY A 90 9.25 2.18 19.81
N GLU A 91 8.04 1.92 20.29
CA GLU A 91 7.78 1.47 21.68
C GLU A 91 7.94 -0.05 21.86
N LEU A 92 7.87 -0.83 20.77
CA LEU A 92 7.91 -2.30 20.77
C LEU A 92 9.30 -2.88 20.41
N GLY A 93 10.36 -2.06 20.41
CA GLY A 93 11.75 -2.49 20.18
C GLY A 93 12.10 -2.92 18.75
N SER A 94 11.14 -2.95 17.82
CA SER A 94 11.35 -3.33 16.41
C SER A 94 11.64 -2.14 15.48
N GLY A 95 11.49 -0.91 15.98
CA GLY A 95 11.65 0.34 15.23
C GLY A 95 13.05 0.97 15.22
N THR A 96 14.13 0.26 15.53
CA THR A 96 15.49 0.86 15.70
C THR A 96 16.26 1.08 14.39
N GLY A 97 15.61 0.93 13.22
CA GLY A 97 16.24 1.10 11.91
C GLY A 97 16.20 2.54 11.36
N ARG A 98 17.04 2.83 10.35
CA ARG A 98 17.15 4.13 9.64
C ARG A 98 15.86 4.64 8.98
N ASN A 99 14.75 3.90 9.06
CA ASN A 99 13.48 4.15 8.37
C ASN A 99 12.24 4.15 9.30
N ALA A 100 12.43 4.29 10.62
CA ALA A 100 11.33 4.28 11.60
C ALA A 100 10.24 5.30 11.25
N GLY A 101 9.01 4.84 10.97
CA GLY A 101 7.87 5.70 10.70
C GLY A 101 7.93 6.54 9.42
N MET A 102 8.88 6.27 8.51
CA MET A 102 8.97 7.02 7.24
C MET A 102 8.26 6.35 6.08
N GLY A 103 8.03 5.03 6.13
CA GLY A 103 7.61 4.26 4.96
C GLY A 103 6.31 4.73 4.31
N LEU A 104 5.24 4.88 5.08
CA LEU A 104 3.94 5.33 4.56
C LEU A 104 3.92 6.82 4.23
N ALA A 105 4.66 7.65 4.97
CA ALA A 105 4.82 9.06 4.62
C ALA A 105 5.53 9.24 3.26
N VAL A 106 6.57 8.44 3.00
CA VAL A 106 7.25 8.41 1.69
C VAL A 106 6.30 7.90 0.60
N ALA A 107 5.54 6.84 0.87
CA ALA A 107 4.54 6.34 -0.08
C ALA A 107 3.50 7.42 -0.42
N HIS A 108 3.00 8.15 0.58
CA HIS A 108 2.05 9.25 0.39
C HIS A 108 2.63 10.37 -0.48
N GLY A 109 3.86 10.82 -0.21
CA GLY A 109 4.52 11.83 -1.03
C GLY A 109 4.72 11.39 -2.49
N LEU A 110 5.21 10.17 -2.70
CA LEU A 110 5.44 9.62 -4.05
C LEU A 110 4.14 9.41 -4.83
N VAL A 111 3.04 9.03 -4.17
CA VAL A 111 1.72 8.95 -4.80
C VAL A 111 1.22 10.34 -5.20
N GLY A 112 1.45 11.35 -4.37
CA GLY A 112 1.16 12.75 -4.71
C GLY A 112 1.95 13.25 -5.92
N GLU A 113 3.21 12.86 -6.08
CA GLU A 113 4.03 13.18 -7.28
C GLU A 113 3.52 12.53 -8.58
N MET A 114 2.58 11.59 -8.48
CA MET A 114 1.88 10.94 -9.59
C MET A 114 0.45 11.49 -9.78
N ASP A 115 0.16 12.67 -9.21
CA ASP A 115 -1.19 13.28 -9.14
C ASP A 115 -2.25 12.34 -8.52
N GLY A 116 -1.78 11.36 -7.74
CA GLY A 116 -2.61 10.32 -7.16
C GLY A 116 -3.01 10.60 -5.72
N THR A 117 -3.76 9.67 -5.15
CA THR A 117 -4.14 9.66 -3.73
C THR A 117 -3.91 8.27 -3.15
N ILE A 118 -3.46 8.20 -1.90
CA ILE A 118 -3.40 6.95 -1.13
C ILE A 118 -4.34 7.06 0.07
N THR A 119 -5.18 6.04 0.27
CA THR A 119 -6.03 5.93 1.45
C THR A 119 -5.85 4.59 2.13
N ALA A 120 -6.16 4.51 3.42
CA ALA A 120 -6.16 3.27 4.19
C ALA A 120 -7.51 3.09 4.90
N ALA A 121 -7.96 1.85 5.01
CA ALA A 121 -9.16 1.47 5.75
C ALA A 121 -9.03 0.06 6.34
N ASN A 122 -9.77 -0.23 7.40
CA ASN A 122 -9.93 -1.61 7.86
C ASN A 122 -10.95 -2.35 7.00
N VAL A 123 -10.71 -3.64 6.79
CA VAL A 123 -11.67 -4.53 6.12
C VAL A 123 -12.57 -5.17 7.17
N PRO A 124 -13.90 -5.26 6.93
CA PRO A 124 -14.81 -5.95 7.83
C PRO A 124 -14.33 -7.37 8.16
N GLY A 125 -14.32 -7.72 9.44
CA GLY A 125 -13.85 -9.02 9.92
C GLY A 125 -12.37 -9.04 10.29
N ARG A 126 -11.46 -8.68 9.38
CA ARG A 126 -10.00 -8.62 9.64
C ARG A 126 -9.24 -7.90 8.53
N GLY A 127 -8.06 -7.37 8.88
CA GLY A 127 -7.09 -6.84 7.94
C GLY A 127 -7.25 -5.36 7.61
N ALA A 128 -6.29 -4.85 6.84
CA ALA A 128 -6.29 -3.49 6.32
C ALA A 128 -6.21 -3.49 4.80
N ARG A 129 -6.76 -2.44 4.19
CA ARG A 129 -6.74 -2.17 2.77
C ARG A 129 -6.14 -0.80 2.52
N PHE A 130 -5.16 -0.76 1.62
CA PHE A 130 -4.57 0.44 1.09
C PHE A 130 -5.02 0.60 -0.36
N ASP A 131 -5.53 1.77 -0.73
CA ASP A 131 -5.95 2.10 -2.08
C ASP A 131 -5.07 3.22 -2.63
N ILE A 132 -4.34 2.93 -3.71
CA ILE A 132 -3.62 3.92 -4.51
C ILE A 132 -4.49 4.24 -5.72
N VAL A 133 -4.92 5.49 -5.85
CA VAL A 133 -5.73 5.97 -6.97
C VAL A 133 -4.88 6.91 -7.81
N ILE A 134 -4.70 6.58 -9.09
CA ILE A 134 -3.94 7.39 -10.05
C ILE A 134 -4.88 7.87 -11.15
N PRO A 135 -4.90 9.17 -11.49
CA PRO A 135 -5.70 9.68 -12.59
C PRO A 135 -5.20 9.17 -13.95
N VAL A 136 -6.15 8.97 -14.85
CA VAL A 136 -5.91 8.71 -16.27
C VAL A 136 -5.79 10.07 -16.95
N HIS A 137 -4.58 10.58 -17.08
CA HIS A 137 -4.35 11.75 -17.93
C HIS A 137 -4.64 11.32 -19.37
N ARG A 138 -5.58 12.00 -20.05
CA ARG A 138 -5.65 11.89 -21.50
C ARG A 138 -4.30 12.35 -22.03
N GLU A 139 -3.66 11.56 -22.90
CA GLU A 139 -2.59 12.06 -23.72
C GLU A 139 -3.12 13.31 -24.43
N THR A 140 -2.68 14.49 -24.00
CA THR A 140 -2.69 15.66 -24.88
C THR A 140 -1.63 15.34 -25.92
N SER A 141 -2.06 14.78 -27.05
CA SER A 141 -1.23 14.77 -28.26
C SER A 141 -0.78 16.22 -28.52
N PRO A 142 0.52 16.49 -28.69
CA PRO A 142 0.98 17.77 -29.21
C PRO A 142 0.49 17.99 -30.65
#